data_AF-A0A8H7YHC2-F1
#
_entry.id   AF-A0A8H7YHC2-F1
#
_cell.length_a   1.000
_cell.length_b   1.000
_cell.length_c   1.000
_cell.angle_alpha   90.00
_cell.angle_beta   90.00
_cell.angle_gamma   90.00
#
_symmetry.space_group_name_H-M   'P 1'
#
loop_
_entity.id
_entity.type
_entity.pdbx_description
1 polymer ?
#
loop_
_entity_poly.entity_id
_entity_poly.type
_entity_poly.pdbx_seq_one_letter_code
_entity_poly.pdbx_strand_id
1 'polypeptide(L)'
;MALVTLVSLTMGCILIKSRLPKKKATRKNILPDFRILWEPQFALTTLGVFFIEWGLFIPITYISAYALAHGMSEKFSYQVLAILNVGSCFGRWIPGFTADYMGRFNTMIVTVAICFLSCACLWLPAGHSVAMLVVYALIFGFGSGSNISLTPVCIGQCCKTENYGRYYATSYTVVSLGTLTGTPIAGSILTSNGGNYWGLITFTTICYFAGLVCFIAAKAVRHGRNLWVIY
;
A
#
# COMPACT_ATOMS: atom_id res chain seq x y z
N MET A 1 -6.07 -19.73 -10.10
CA MET A 1 -5.95 -18.86 -8.91
C MET A 1 -7.17 -18.95 -8.00
N ALA A 2 -8.40 -18.62 -8.44
CA ALA A 2 -9.59 -18.59 -7.58
C ALA A 2 -9.87 -19.88 -6.75
N LEU A 3 -9.72 -21.08 -7.35
CA LEU A 3 -9.92 -22.37 -6.66
C LEU A 3 -8.88 -22.62 -5.55
N VAL A 4 -7.63 -22.24 -5.79
CA VAL A 4 -6.54 -22.34 -4.80
C VAL A 4 -6.82 -21.39 -3.63
N THR A 5 -7.24 -20.15 -3.93
CA THR A 5 -7.61 -19.18 -2.89
C THR A 5 -8.78 -19.66 -2.03
N LEU A 6 -9.78 -20.30 -2.64
CA LEU A 6 -10.94 -20.82 -1.95
C LEU A 6 -10.54 -21.92 -0.94
N VAL A 7 -9.76 -22.91 -1.39
CA VAL A 7 -9.28 -24.00 -0.52
C VAL A 7 -8.42 -23.48 0.63
N SER A 8 -7.49 -22.57 0.35
CA SER A 8 -6.64 -21.98 1.39
C SER A 8 -7.41 -21.14 2.41
N LEU A 9 -8.40 -20.34 1.96
CA LEU A 9 -9.26 -19.55 2.84
C LEU A 9 -10.18 -20.43 3.67
N THR A 10 -10.78 -21.47 3.09
CA THR A 10 -11.63 -22.43 3.82
C THR A 10 -10.85 -23.14 4.91
N MET A 11 -9.63 -23.63 4.60
CA MET A 11 -8.73 -24.20 5.61
C MET A 11 -8.36 -23.20 6.70
N GLY A 12 -8.07 -21.94 6.33
CA GLY A 12 -7.81 -20.86 7.29
C GLY A 12 -9.00 -20.59 8.22
N CYS A 13 -10.22 -20.51 7.67
CA CYS A 13 -11.44 -20.31 8.47
C CYS A 13 -11.70 -21.46 9.45
N ILE A 14 -11.35 -22.69 9.10
CA ILE A 14 -11.49 -23.86 9.99
C ILE A 14 -10.43 -23.86 11.10
N LEU A 15 -9.20 -23.42 10.80
CA LEU A 15 -8.07 -23.44 11.73
C LEU A 15 -8.01 -22.21 12.66
N ILE A 16 -8.61 -21.08 12.26
CA ILE A 16 -8.62 -19.85 13.07
C ILE A 16 -9.53 -20.04 14.29
N LYS A 17 -8.91 -20.15 15.46
CA LYS A 17 -9.59 -20.17 16.76
C LYS A 17 -9.63 -18.74 17.33
N SER A 18 -10.82 -18.19 17.55
CA SER A 18 -10.98 -16.86 18.16
C SER A 18 -10.32 -16.82 19.54
N ARG A 19 -9.27 -16.01 19.69
CA ARG A 19 -8.58 -15.77 20.98
C ARG A 19 -9.24 -14.70 21.85
N LEU A 20 -10.21 -13.95 21.32
CA LEU A 20 -10.95 -12.92 22.07
C LEU A 20 -12.26 -13.48 22.64
N PRO A 21 -12.66 -13.05 23.86
CA PRO A 21 -13.92 -13.45 24.47
C PRO A 21 -15.10 -13.07 23.57
N LYS A 22 -16.06 -13.99 23.40
CA LYS A 22 -17.23 -13.82 22.54
C LYS A 22 -18.09 -12.63 23.03
N LYS A 23 -17.89 -11.44 22.48
CA LYS A 23 -18.85 -10.33 22.63
C LYS A 23 -20.10 -10.63 21.80
N LYS A 24 -21.28 -10.28 22.32
CA LYS A 24 -22.53 -10.38 21.55
C LYS A 24 -22.39 -9.52 20.28
N ALA A 25 -22.65 -10.14 19.14
CA ALA A 25 -22.59 -9.53 17.82
C ALA A 25 -23.77 -8.55 17.62
N THR A 26 -23.69 -7.38 18.25
CA THR A 26 -24.70 -6.31 18.11
C THR A 26 -24.39 -5.45 16.88
N ARG A 27 -25.40 -4.96 16.14
CA ARG A 27 -25.20 -4.07 14.95
C ARG A 27 -24.24 -2.89 15.21
N LYS A 28 -24.22 -2.35 16.43
CA LYS A 28 -23.28 -1.30 16.89
C LYS A 28 -21.80 -1.74 16.89
N ASN A 29 -21.51 -3.04 17.04
CA ASN A 29 -20.14 -3.57 17.09
C ASN A 29 -19.60 -3.98 15.71
N ILE A 30 -20.48 -4.18 14.72
CA ILE A 30 -20.13 -4.76 13.41
C ILE A 30 -20.07 -3.68 12.32
N LEU A 31 -20.94 -2.66 12.38
CA LEU A 31 -20.99 -1.64 11.34
C LEU A 31 -19.80 -0.66 11.44
N PRO A 32 -19.21 -0.26 10.30
CA PRO A 32 -18.19 0.78 10.28
C PRO A 32 -18.77 2.06 10.90
N ASP A 33 -18.04 2.63 11.87
CA ASP A 33 -18.42 3.90 12.50
C ASP A 33 -17.59 5.00 11.86
N PHE A 34 -18.21 5.83 11.04
CA PHE A 34 -17.53 7.01 10.51
C PHE A 34 -17.15 8.00 11.61
N ARG A 35 -17.72 7.88 12.82
CA ARG A 35 -17.34 8.70 13.98
C ARG A 35 -15.91 8.43 14.46
N ILE A 36 -15.35 7.26 14.16
CA ILE A 36 -13.96 6.92 14.48
C ILE A 36 -12.98 7.75 13.63
N LEU A 37 -13.39 8.20 12.43
CA LEU A 37 -12.61 9.12 11.59
C LEU A 37 -12.50 10.53 12.18
N TRP A 38 -13.21 10.83 13.27
CA TRP A 38 -13.05 12.11 13.96
C TRP A 38 -11.77 12.16 14.80
N GLU A 39 -11.15 11.01 15.09
CA GLU A 39 -9.84 10.98 15.73
C GLU A 39 -8.78 11.36 14.69
N PRO A 40 -8.07 12.50 14.86
CA PRO A 40 -7.20 13.05 13.82
C PRO A 40 -6.05 12.11 13.46
N GLN A 41 -5.56 11.33 14.42
CA GLN A 41 -4.54 10.30 14.17
C GLN A 41 -5.05 9.20 13.24
N PHE A 42 -6.26 8.68 13.50
CA PHE A 42 -6.85 7.63 12.68
C PHE A 42 -7.23 8.16 11.30
N ALA A 43 -7.81 9.37 11.23
CA ALA A 43 -8.13 10.03 9.97
C ALA A 43 -6.91 10.20 9.06
N LEU A 44 -5.81 10.73 9.59
CA LEU A 44 -4.56 10.93 8.84
C LEU A 44 -3.94 9.60 8.43
N THR A 45 -4.00 8.58 9.28
CA THR A 45 -3.53 7.22 8.94
C THR A 45 -4.37 6.64 7.80
N THR A 46 -5.70 6.73 7.88
CA THR A 46 -6.62 6.25 6.83
C THR A 46 -6.43 7.00 5.51
N LEU A 47 -6.25 8.32 5.54
CA LEU A 47 -5.92 9.11 4.35
C LEU A 47 -4.56 8.72 3.76
N GLY A 48 -3.55 8.48 4.60
CA GLY A 48 -2.25 8.00 4.15
C GLY A 48 -2.34 6.65 3.44
N VAL A 49 -3.06 5.70 4.03
CA VAL A 49 -3.32 4.38 3.42
C VAL A 49 -4.10 4.53 2.12
N PHE A 50 -5.10 5.40 2.08
CA PHE A 50 -5.87 5.69 0.87
C PHE A 50 -4.95 6.14 -0.27
N PHE A 51 -4.07 7.11 -0.04
CA PHE A 51 -3.16 7.60 -1.07
C PHE A 51 -2.11 6.56 -1.49
N ILE A 52 -1.58 5.76 -0.56
CA ILE A 52 -0.65 4.68 -0.89
C ILE A 52 -1.32 3.64 -1.79
N GLU A 53 -2.50 3.16 -1.40
CA GLU A 53 -3.23 2.14 -2.17
C GLU A 53 -3.67 2.69 -3.52
N TRP A 54 -4.07 3.98 -3.58
CA TRP A 54 -4.40 4.64 -4.84
C TRP A 54 -3.21 4.69 -5.80
N GLY A 55 -2.00 4.94 -5.27
CA GLY A 55 -0.75 4.92 -6.03
C GLY A 55 -0.23 3.52 -6.35
N LEU A 56 -0.51 2.52 -5.51
CA LEU A 56 0.08 1.17 -5.57
C LEU A 56 -0.43 0.34 -6.74
N PHE A 57 -1.73 0.41 -7.05
CA PHE A 57 -2.30 -0.39 -8.14
C PHE A 57 -1.82 0.05 -9.52
N ILE A 58 -1.47 1.32 -9.69
CA ILE A 58 -1.08 1.92 -10.96
C ILE A 58 0.17 1.22 -11.56
N PRO A 59 1.34 1.20 -10.90
CA PRO A 59 2.51 0.50 -11.41
C PRO A 59 2.26 -1.01 -11.54
N ILE A 60 1.51 -1.64 -10.63
CA ILE A 60 1.20 -3.06 -10.74
C ILE A 60 0.43 -3.37 -12.04
N THR A 61 -0.51 -2.51 -12.42
CA THR A 61 -1.30 -2.68 -13.65
C THR A 61 -0.55 -2.24 -14.91
N TYR A 62 0.17 -1.12 -14.87
CA TYR A 62 0.71 -0.47 -16.06
C TYR A 62 2.19 -0.78 -16.35
N ILE A 63 2.95 -1.41 -15.45
CA ILE A 63 4.38 -1.68 -15.67
C ILE A 63 4.65 -2.64 -16.84
N SER A 64 3.78 -3.62 -17.06
CA SER A 64 3.87 -4.54 -18.20
C SER A 64 3.53 -3.81 -19.51
N ALA A 65 2.48 -2.98 -19.50
CA ALA A 65 2.11 -2.15 -20.65
C ALA A 65 3.22 -1.13 -20.98
N TYR A 66 3.84 -0.52 -19.96
CA TYR A 66 4.98 0.39 -20.10
C TYR A 66 6.17 -0.30 -20.77
N ALA A 67 6.53 -1.50 -20.30
CA ALA A 67 7.62 -2.28 -20.88
C ALA A 67 7.36 -2.60 -22.37
N LEU A 68 6.14 -3.03 -22.70
CA LEU A 68 5.76 -3.33 -24.08
C LEU A 68 5.80 -2.08 -24.97
N ALA A 69 5.30 -0.94 -24.47
CA ALA A 69 5.29 0.33 -25.20
C ALA A 69 6.69 0.88 -25.47
N HIS A 70 7.67 0.56 -24.62
CA HIS A 70 9.09 0.93 -24.81
C HIS A 70 9.87 -0.10 -25.65
N GLY A 71 9.18 -0.96 -26.41
CA GLY A 71 9.78 -1.88 -27.37
C GLY A 71 10.41 -3.13 -26.75
N MET A 72 10.11 -3.43 -25.48
CA MET A 72 10.59 -4.66 -24.83
C MET A 72 9.78 -5.88 -25.29
N SER A 73 10.40 -7.07 -25.23
CA SER A 73 9.69 -8.31 -25.57
C SER A 73 8.48 -8.53 -24.66
N GLU A 74 7.40 -9.09 -25.22
CA GLU A 74 6.21 -9.47 -24.47
C GLU A 74 6.56 -10.40 -23.29
N LYS A 75 7.46 -11.37 -23.51
CA LYS A 75 7.97 -12.26 -22.45
C LYS A 75 8.61 -11.48 -21.31
N PHE A 76 9.43 -10.49 -21.65
CA PHE A 76 10.11 -9.67 -20.66
C PHE A 76 9.12 -8.78 -19.87
N SER A 77 8.12 -8.23 -20.55
CA SER A 77 7.09 -7.38 -19.93
C SER A 77 6.33 -8.11 -18.83
N TYR A 78 6.01 -9.40 -19.01
CA TYR A 78 5.44 -10.23 -17.96
C TYR A 78 6.45 -10.62 -16.86
N GLN A 79 7.72 -10.83 -17.23
CA GLN A 79 8.79 -11.12 -16.26
C GLN A 79 9.03 -9.95 -15.30
N VAL A 80 8.88 -8.71 -15.74
CA VAL A 80 9.03 -7.52 -14.86
C VAL A 80 8.00 -7.54 -13.73
N LEU A 81 6.76 -7.93 -14.03
CA LEU A 81 5.74 -8.09 -13.01
C LEU A 81 6.07 -9.25 -12.05
N ALA A 82 6.66 -10.34 -12.55
CA ALA A 82 7.15 -11.42 -11.71
C ALA A 82 8.29 -10.96 -10.77
N ILE A 83 9.25 -10.19 -11.29
CA ILE A 83 10.34 -9.58 -10.52
C ILE A 83 9.79 -8.65 -9.42
N LEU A 84 8.77 -7.85 -9.75
CA LEU A 84 8.07 -7.00 -8.78
C LEU A 84 7.47 -7.83 -7.64
N ASN A 85 6.80 -8.94 -7.96
CA ASN A 85 6.24 -9.84 -6.96
C ASN A 85 7.32 -10.52 -6.10
N VAL A 86 8.47 -10.88 -6.67
CA VAL A 86 9.62 -11.38 -5.91
C VAL A 86 10.08 -10.33 -4.90
N GLY A 87 10.24 -9.08 -5.32
CA GLY A 87 10.54 -7.96 -4.41
C GLY A 87 9.48 -7.83 -3.30
N SER A 88 8.20 -7.97 -3.65
CA SER A 88 7.09 -7.92 -2.70
C SER A 88 7.11 -9.04 -1.67
N CYS A 89 7.52 -10.25 -2.03
CA CYS A 89 7.70 -11.34 -1.08
C CYS A 89 8.69 -10.96 0.03
N PHE A 90 9.86 -10.43 -0.34
CA PHE A 90 10.85 -9.95 0.64
C PHE A 90 10.35 -8.74 1.44
N GLY A 91 9.64 -7.83 0.75
CA GLY A 91 8.99 -6.68 1.36
C GLY A 91 7.90 -7.03 2.37
N ARG A 92 7.30 -8.21 2.32
CA ARG A 92 6.30 -8.62 3.32
C ARG A 92 6.91 -9.18 4.60
N TRP A 93 8.16 -9.62 4.55
CA TRP A 93 8.82 -10.32 5.65
C TRP A 93 9.82 -9.42 6.41
N ILE A 94 10.75 -8.79 5.70
CA ILE A 94 11.85 -8.00 6.29
C ILE A 94 11.33 -6.77 7.08
N PRO A 95 10.39 -5.97 6.55
CA PRO A 95 9.82 -4.81 7.24
C PRO A 95 9.00 -5.19 8.46
N GLY A 96 8.38 -6.37 8.46
CA GLY A 96 7.68 -6.88 9.64
C GLY A 96 8.65 -7.07 10.81
N PHE A 97 9.81 -7.69 10.53
CA PHE A 97 10.85 -7.88 11.54
C PHE A 97 11.49 -6.54 11.98
N THR A 98 11.80 -5.65 11.03
CA THR A 98 12.39 -4.34 11.37
C THR A 98 11.42 -3.40 12.05
N ALA A 99 10.11 -3.52 11.80
CA ALA A 99 9.08 -2.76 12.51
C ALA A 99 9.00 -3.08 14.00
N ASP A 100 9.43 -4.26 14.42
CA ASP A 100 9.51 -4.61 15.83
C ASP A 100 10.67 -3.91 16.56
N TYR A 101 11.71 -3.45 15.84
CA TYR A 101 12.87 -2.74 16.43
C TYR A 101 12.83 -1.23 16.24
N MET A 102 12.46 -0.75 15.04
CA MET A 102 12.46 0.67 14.69
C MET A 102 11.13 1.36 14.96
N GLY A 103 10.09 0.56 15.18
CA GLY A 103 8.72 0.99 15.34
C GLY A 103 7.92 0.97 14.03
N ARG A 104 6.62 0.69 14.16
CA ARG A 104 5.76 0.33 13.01
C ARG A 104 5.47 1.52 12.10
N PHE A 105 5.15 2.68 12.69
CA PHE A 105 4.96 3.93 11.93
C PHE A 105 6.25 4.43 11.28
N ASN A 106 7.41 4.24 11.94
CA ASN A 106 8.71 4.66 11.40
C ASN A 106 9.07 3.83 10.17
N THR A 107 8.87 2.52 10.28
CA THR A 107 9.12 1.59 9.18
C THR A 107 8.19 1.89 8.00
N MET A 108 6.91 2.18 8.26
CA MET A 108 5.96 2.60 7.21
C MET A 108 6.42 3.88 6.50
N ILE A 109 6.85 4.91 7.24
CA ILE A 109 7.33 6.16 6.63
C ILE A 109 8.56 5.90 5.74
N VAL A 110 9.50 5.07 6.21
CA VAL A 110 10.70 4.72 5.43
C VAL A 110 10.33 3.95 4.17
N THR A 111 9.44 2.95 4.25
CA THR A 111 9.06 2.14 3.09
C THR A 111 8.28 2.95 2.06
N VAL A 112 7.41 3.87 2.51
CA VAL A 112 6.70 4.81 1.64
C VAL A 112 7.66 5.80 0.99
N ALA A 113 8.67 6.29 1.72
CA ALA A 113 9.70 7.15 1.16
C ALA A 113 10.53 6.43 0.09
N ILE A 114 10.87 5.15 0.31
CA ILE A 114 11.55 4.31 -0.69
C ILE A 114 10.68 4.15 -1.94
N CYS A 115 9.37 3.90 -1.81
CA CYS A 115 8.45 3.85 -2.95
C CYS A 115 8.36 5.19 -3.69
N PHE A 116 8.27 6.31 -2.97
CA PHE A 116 8.24 7.65 -3.56
C PHE A 116 9.52 7.92 -4.37
N LEU A 117 10.68 7.66 -3.77
CA LEU A 117 11.98 7.86 -4.42
C LEU A 117 12.17 6.91 -5.60
N SER A 118 11.71 5.66 -5.52
CA SER A 118 11.83 4.73 -6.64
C SER A 118 10.95 5.15 -7.83
N CYS A 119 9.72 5.62 -7.58
CA CYS A 119 8.87 6.18 -8.63
C CYS A 119 9.49 7.44 -9.26
N ALA A 120 9.99 8.37 -8.45
CA ALA A 120 10.56 9.63 -8.92
C ALA A 120 11.92 9.47 -9.63
N CYS A 121 12.82 8.67 -9.07
CA CYS A 121 14.21 8.58 -9.52
C CYS A 121 14.50 7.41 -10.45
N LEU A 122 13.69 6.36 -10.45
CA LEU A 122 13.92 5.19 -11.31
C LEU A 122 12.87 5.09 -12.40
N TRP A 123 11.58 5.21 -12.07
CA TRP A 123 10.52 5.03 -13.07
C TRP A 123 10.41 6.23 -14.02
N LEU A 124 10.51 7.45 -13.49
CA LEU A 124 10.42 8.67 -14.30
C LEU A 124 11.53 8.78 -15.37
N PRO A 125 12.81 8.49 -15.08
CA PRO A 125 13.87 8.50 -16.09
C PRO A 125 14.12 7.14 -16.78
N ALA A 126 13.36 6.08 -16.47
CA ALA A 126 13.63 4.73 -16.96
C ALA A 126 13.75 4.66 -18.50
N GLY A 127 12.86 5.37 -19.21
CA GLY A 127 12.83 5.38 -20.68
C GLY A 127 12.94 3.97 -21.27
N HIS A 128 13.96 3.74 -22.09
CA HIS A 128 14.23 2.44 -22.74
C HIS A 128 15.18 1.53 -21.94
N SER A 129 15.59 1.93 -20.73
CA SER A 129 16.58 1.19 -19.94
C SER A 129 15.96 0.01 -19.19
N VAL A 130 16.26 -1.19 -19.67
CA VAL A 130 15.86 -2.47 -19.06
C VAL A 130 16.34 -2.56 -17.60
N ALA A 131 17.59 -2.15 -17.35
CA ALA A 131 18.20 -2.24 -16.02
C ALA A 131 17.46 -1.35 -15.00
N MET A 132 17.10 -0.12 -15.38
CA MET A 132 16.37 0.78 -14.49
C MET A 132 14.97 0.23 -14.15
N LEU A 133 14.29 -0.35 -15.12
CA LEU A 133 12.97 -0.95 -14.92
C LEU A 133 13.02 -2.17 -13.97
N VAL A 134 14.05 -3.01 -14.08
CA VAL A 134 14.25 -4.16 -13.18
C VAL A 134 14.55 -3.71 -11.75
N VAL A 135 15.45 -2.73 -11.59
CA VAL A 135 15.79 -2.17 -10.27
C VAL A 135 14.56 -1.48 -9.66
N TYR A 136 13.80 -0.74 -10.46
CA TYR A 136 12.52 -0.17 -10.05
C TYR A 136 11.55 -1.26 -9.58
N ALA A 137 11.34 -2.32 -10.36
CA ALA A 137 10.44 -3.41 -10.00
C ALA A 137 10.83 -4.08 -8.67
N LEU A 138 12.11 -4.30 -8.42
CA LEU A 138 12.60 -4.86 -7.16
C LEU A 138 12.37 -3.93 -5.96
N ILE A 139 12.78 -2.67 -6.07
CA ILE A 139 12.70 -1.69 -4.97
C ILE A 139 11.25 -1.31 -4.68
N PHE A 140 10.46 -1.05 -5.74
CA PHE A 140 9.04 -0.78 -5.62
C PHE A 140 8.28 -2.01 -5.12
N GLY A 141 8.62 -3.21 -5.60
CA GLY A 141 8.09 -4.47 -5.09
C GLY A 141 8.31 -4.61 -3.59
N PHE A 142 9.54 -4.38 -3.14
CA PHE A 142 9.89 -4.38 -1.72
C PHE A 142 9.05 -3.38 -0.92
N GLY A 143 9.04 -2.10 -1.30
CA GLY A 143 8.30 -1.07 -0.57
C GLY A 143 6.77 -1.29 -0.58
N SER A 144 6.20 -1.67 -1.72
CA SER A 144 4.76 -1.96 -1.84
C SER A 144 4.35 -3.17 -1.00
N GLY A 145 5.16 -4.24 -1.00
CA GLY A 145 4.96 -5.40 -0.12
C GLY A 145 5.00 -5.03 1.36
N SER A 146 5.92 -4.12 1.71
CA SER A 146 6.05 -3.57 3.07
C SER A 146 4.77 -2.85 3.50
N ASN A 147 4.25 -1.99 2.64
CA ASN A 147 3.10 -1.15 2.94
C ASN A 147 1.84 -1.99 3.18
N ILE A 148 1.62 -3.05 2.38
CA ILE A 148 0.48 -3.97 2.55
C ILE A 148 0.56 -4.69 3.91
N SER A 149 1.75 -5.13 4.33
CA SER A 149 1.93 -5.81 5.63
C SER A 149 1.83 -4.84 6.83
N LEU A 150 2.33 -3.62 6.70
CA LEU A 150 2.38 -2.64 7.80
C LEU A 150 1.09 -1.87 8.00
N THR A 151 0.26 -1.72 6.96
CA THR A 151 -1.03 -1.03 7.01
C THR A 151 -1.96 -1.54 8.13
N PRO A 152 -2.30 -2.84 8.19
CA PRO A 152 -3.11 -3.40 9.28
C PRO A 152 -2.48 -3.17 10.66
N VAL A 153 -1.15 -3.26 10.74
CA VAL A 153 -0.40 -3.10 11.99
C VAL A 153 -0.46 -1.65 12.50
N CYS A 154 -0.33 -0.66 11.60
CA CYS A 154 -0.44 0.76 11.93
C CYS A 154 -1.87 1.13 12.36
N ILE A 155 -2.89 0.61 11.65
CA ILE A 155 -4.30 0.77 12.04
C ILE A 155 -4.55 0.15 13.42
N GLY A 156 -3.95 -1.02 13.68
CA GLY A 156 -4.05 -1.69 14.97
C GLY A 156 -3.48 -0.90 16.14
N GLN A 157 -2.45 -0.09 15.91
CA GLN A 157 -1.90 0.79 16.95
C GLN A 157 -2.75 2.03 17.26
N CYS A 158 -3.72 2.36 16.41
CA CYS A 158 -4.65 3.47 16.64
C CYS A 158 -5.85 3.07 17.50
N CYS A 159 -6.06 1.77 17.76
CA CYS A 159 -7.26 1.27 18.43
C CYS A 159 -6.95 0.25 19.51
N LYS A 160 -7.90 0.05 20.43
CA LYS A 160 -7.86 -1.13 21.33
C LYS A 160 -8.10 -2.39 20.49
N THR A 161 -7.36 -3.46 20.80
CA THR A 161 -7.43 -4.77 20.12
C THR A 161 -8.85 -5.32 19.98
N GLU A 162 -9.73 -5.03 20.95
CA GLU A 162 -11.13 -5.43 20.94
C GLU A 162 -11.96 -4.80 19.80
N ASN A 163 -11.57 -3.61 19.33
CA ASN A 163 -12.26 -2.84 18.30
C ASN A 163 -11.53 -2.86 16.95
N TYR A 164 -10.44 -3.62 16.84
CA TYR A 164 -9.58 -3.66 15.65
C TYR A 164 -10.35 -3.92 14.36
N GLY A 165 -11.22 -4.93 14.36
CA GLY A 165 -12.01 -5.28 13.18
C GLY A 165 -12.87 -4.11 12.66
N ARG A 166 -13.41 -3.29 13.56
CA ARG A 166 -14.24 -2.12 13.21
C ARG A 166 -13.41 -0.99 12.60
N TYR A 167 -12.24 -0.70 13.18
CA TYR A 167 -11.31 0.30 12.67
C TYR A 167 -10.75 -0.10 11.30
N TYR A 168 -10.30 -1.35 11.18
CA TYR A 168 -9.80 -1.90 9.93
C TYR A 168 -10.87 -1.86 8.83
N ALA A 169 -12.09 -2.35 9.11
CA ALA A 169 -13.19 -2.31 8.15
C ALA A 169 -13.55 -0.88 7.73
N THR A 170 -13.61 0.07 8.69
CA THR A 170 -13.92 1.47 8.38
C THR A 170 -12.85 2.09 7.48
N SER A 171 -11.56 1.87 7.78
CA SER A 171 -10.45 2.36 6.95
C SER A 171 -10.50 1.75 5.55
N TYR A 172 -10.65 0.43 5.45
CA TYR A 172 -10.68 -0.26 4.15
C TYR A 172 -11.92 0.06 3.32
N THR A 173 -13.03 0.46 3.94
CA THR A 173 -14.21 0.97 3.22
C THR A 173 -13.87 2.24 2.44
N VAL A 174 -13.13 3.17 3.05
CA VAL A 174 -12.68 4.40 2.39
C VAL A 174 -11.64 4.09 1.32
N VAL A 175 -10.66 3.25 1.66
CA VAL A 175 -9.57 2.83 0.76
C VAL A 175 -10.10 2.14 -0.50
N SER A 176 -11.17 1.34 -0.39
CA SER A 176 -11.74 0.63 -1.55
C SER A 176 -12.21 1.56 -2.68
N LEU A 177 -12.62 2.79 -2.36
CA LEU A 177 -12.98 3.80 -3.36
C LEU A 177 -11.73 4.26 -4.12
N GLY A 178 -10.60 4.40 -3.42
CA GLY A 178 -9.31 4.72 -4.03
C GLY A 178 -8.85 3.60 -4.96
N THR A 179 -8.88 2.34 -4.49
CA THR A 179 -8.47 1.20 -5.31
C THR A 179 -9.32 1.01 -6.55
N LEU A 180 -10.63 1.31 -6.47
CA LEU A 180 -11.54 1.23 -7.61
C LEU A 180 -11.28 2.34 -8.64
N THR A 181 -10.99 3.55 -8.18
CA THR A 181 -10.83 4.73 -9.04
C THR A 181 -9.41 4.93 -9.56
N GLY A 182 -8.39 4.37 -8.91
CA GLY A 182 -6.97 4.56 -9.28
C GLY A 182 -6.64 4.12 -10.69
N THR A 183 -6.97 2.88 -11.03
CA THR A 183 -6.70 2.32 -12.36
C THR A 183 -7.40 3.08 -13.50
N PRO A 184 -8.72 3.37 -13.47
CA PRO A 184 -9.36 4.11 -14.54
C PRO A 184 -8.88 5.56 -14.67
N ILE A 185 -8.56 6.24 -13.55
CA ILE A 185 -7.97 7.58 -13.59
C ILE A 185 -6.60 7.55 -14.26
N ALA A 186 -5.74 6.60 -13.89
CA ALA A 186 -4.44 6.41 -14.53
C ALA A 186 -4.57 6.09 -16.03
N GLY A 187 -5.56 5.27 -16.41
CA GLY A 187 -5.88 4.99 -17.81
C GLY A 187 -6.33 6.23 -18.58
N SER A 188 -7.20 7.05 -17.97
CA SER A 188 -7.63 8.32 -18.58
C SER A 188 -6.45 9.28 -18.77
N ILE A 189 -5.56 9.39 -17.77
CA ILE A 189 -4.34 10.22 -17.86
C ILE A 189 -3.45 9.74 -19.02
N LEU A 190 -3.29 8.42 -19.18
CA LEU A 190 -2.49 7.84 -20.26
C LEU A 190 -3.08 8.18 -21.64
N THR A 191 -4.40 8.07 -21.79
CA THR A 191 -5.10 8.41 -23.05
C THR A 191 -5.02 9.91 -23.35
N SER A 192 -5.23 10.77 -22.36
CA SER A 192 -5.16 12.24 -22.52
C SER A 192 -3.76 12.74 -22.88
N ASN A 193 -2.70 12.07 -22.41
CA ASN A 193 -1.31 12.38 -22.75
C ASN A 193 -0.81 11.71 -24.04
N GLY A 194 -1.72 11.17 -24.87
CA GLY A 194 -1.36 10.59 -26.17
C GLY A 194 -0.47 9.34 -26.08
N GLY A 195 -0.58 8.58 -24.99
CA GLY A 195 0.25 7.38 -24.74
C GLY A 195 1.58 7.66 -24.04
N ASN A 196 1.85 8.90 -23.63
CA ASN A 196 3.04 9.20 -22.84
C ASN A 196 2.82 8.85 -21.35
N TYR A 197 3.61 7.91 -20.85
CA TYR A 197 3.52 7.38 -19.49
C TYR A 197 3.95 8.37 -18.40
N TRP A 198 4.57 9.49 -18.75
CA TRP A 198 5.04 10.48 -17.79
C TRP A 198 3.94 11.01 -16.85
N GLY A 199 2.73 11.23 -17.37
CA GLY A 199 1.59 11.71 -16.56
C GLY A 199 1.15 10.70 -15.50
N LEU A 200 1.14 9.41 -15.87
CA LEU A 200 0.79 8.32 -14.99
C LEU A 200 1.83 8.13 -13.88
N ILE A 201 3.12 8.18 -14.23
CA ILE A 201 4.23 8.08 -13.26
C ILE A 201 4.20 9.25 -12.28
N THR A 202 3.94 10.47 -12.77
CA THR A 202 3.84 11.68 -11.94
C THR A 202 2.66 11.57 -10.98
N PHE A 203 1.51 11.11 -11.46
CA PHE A 203 0.34 10.88 -10.61
C PHE A 203 0.62 9.87 -9.49
N THR A 204 1.22 8.71 -9.82
CA THR A 204 1.65 7.74 -8.81
C THR A 204 2.61 8.36 -7.79
N THR A 205 3.58 9.14 -8.25
CA THR A 205 4.58 9.78 -7.39
C THR A 205 3.94 10.79 -6.42
N ILE A 206 2.98 11.59 -6.90
CA ILE A 206 2.22 12.53 -6.06
C ILE A 206 1.38 11.77 -5.02
N CYS A 207 0.73 10.65 -5.40
CA CYS A 207 -0.01 9.83 -4.44
C CYS A 207 0.90 9.30 -3.32
N TYR A 208 2.09 8.77 -3.65
CA TYR A 208 3.04 8.31 -2.63
C TYR A 208 3.56 9.46 -1.76
N PHE A 209 3.79 10.64 -2.35
CA PHE A 209 4.17 11.83 -1.59
C PHE A 209 3.07 12.28 -0.62
N ALA A 210 1.82 12.35 -1.08
CA ALA A 210 0.67 12.67 -0.24
C ALA A 210 0.52 11.65 0.90
N GLY A 211 0.67 10.35 0.60
CA GLY A 211 0.72 9.28 1.60
C GLY A 211 1.81 9.52 2.64
N LEU A 212 3.04 9.82 2.20
CA LEU A 212 4.17 10.11 3.07
C LEU A 212 3.88 11.29 4.02
N VAL A 213 3.36 12.39 3.48
CA VAL A 213 2.98 13.58 4.26
C VAL A 213 1.90 13.23 5.27
N CYS A 214 0.88 12.47 4.89
CA CYS A 214 -0.18 12.02 5.81
C CYS A 214 0.37 11.16 6.96
N PHE A 215 1.30 10.24 6.70
CA PHE A 215 1.90 9.41 7.75
C PHE A 215 2.82 10.21 8.69
N ILE A 216 3.60 11.16 8.13
CA ILE A 216 4.41 12.09 8.94
C ILE A 216 3.49 12.96 9.81
N ALA A 217 2.40 13.49 9.25
CA ALA A 217 1.42 14.27 9.98
C ALA A 217 0.71 13.44 11.06
N ALA A 218 0.30 12.21 10.76
CA ALA A 218 -0.31 11.29 11.74
C ALA A 218 0.62 11.05 12.93
N LYS A 219 1.91 10.90 12.66
CA LYS A 219 2.94 10.75 13.70
C LYS A 219 3.15 12.03 14.51
N ALA A 220 3.20 13.19 13.84
CA ALA A 220 3.35 14.50 14.49
C ALA A 220 2.16 14.82 15.42
N VAL A 221 0.93 14.48 15.02
CA VAL A 221 -0.28 14.65 15.83
C VAL A 221 -0.26 13.76 17.07
N ARG A 222 0.30 12.55 16.99
CA ARG A 222 0.33 11.59 18.11
C ARG A 222 1.43 11.89 19.13
N HIS A 223 2.63 12.31 18.69
CA HIS A 223 3.83 12.43 19.54
C HIS A 223 4.38 13.85 19.69
N GLY A 224 3.76 14.86 19.08
CA GLY A 224 4.35 16.20 18.98
C GLY A 224 5.62 16.19 18.12
N ARG A 225 6.52 17.18 18.32
CA ARG A 225 7.74 17.40 17.51
C ARG A 225 8.80 16.28 17.57
N ASN A 226 8.62 15.26 18.42
CA ASN A 226 9.58 14.17 18.58
C ASN A 226 9.34 13.04 17.56
N LEU A 227 9.92 13.24 16.37
CA LEU A 227 9.89 12.29 15.25
C LEU A 227 10.72 11.02 15.47
N TRP A 228 11.31 10.79 16.64
CA TRP A 228 12.21 9.65 16.91
C TRP A 228 11.74 8.73 18.05
N VAL A 229 10.50 8.86 18.54
CA VAL A 229 9.99 7.94 19.55
C VAL A 229 9.72 6.57 18.91
N ILE A 230 10.36 5.54 19.47
CA ILE A 230 10.35 4.16 19.00
C ILE A 230 9.14 3.45 19.65
N TYR A 231 8.23 2.92 18.83
CA TYR A 231 7.15 2.00 19.22
C TYR A 231 6.81 0.99 18.14
#